data_AF-A0A7S0S9L8-F1
#
_entry.id   AF-A0A7S0S9L8-F1
#
_cell.length_a   1.000
_cell.length_b   1.000
_cell.length_c   1.000
_cell.angle_alpha   90.00
_cell.angle_beta   90.00
_cell.angle_gamma   90.00
#
_symmetry.space_group_name_H-M   'P 1'
#
loop_
_entity.id
_entity.type
_entity.pdbx_description
1 polymer ?
#
loop_
_entity_poly.entity_id
_entity_poly.type
_entity_poly.pdbx_seq_one_letter_code
_entity_poly.pdbx_strand_id
1 'polypeptide(L)'
;TVGGGGGGGGGGSKDDSGGGGGDYNSNSHLNHPELWAGNWSQLCTTCRLVKPWGAKHCSVTNKCVHRFDHYCPWMGNCIGKRNHRDFIAFLMLEALAMTAAFAVALGRLYQGGPPPPAMTISGIVGFLVFDGSVLFPVLLLTCAQISQVIRNITTNELANLHRYHYMRNADGRFHNPFDKGMAENMFTFACVVENEGEIQREHVLNQREMGDILGGGG
;
A
#
# COMPACT_ATOMS: atom_id res chain seq x y z
N THR A 1 -44.87 -7.70 -2.95
CA THR A 1 -45.24 -9.05 -2.49
C THR A 1 -44.71 -10.01 -3.53
N VAL A 2 -43.61 -10.74 -3.33
CA VAL A 2 -43.35 -11.94 -2.49
C VAL A 2 -41.80 -12.02 -2.35
N GLY A 3 -41.19 -12.11 -1.15
CA GLY A 3 -40.70 -13.34 -0.47
C GLY A 3 -39.66 -14.12 -1.32
N GLY A 4 -38.46 -14.56 -0.92
CA GLY A 4 -37.71 -14.71 0.33
C GLY A 4 -36.61 -15.79 0.12
N GLY A 5 -35.50 -15.74 0.87
CA GLY A 5 -34.43 -16.79 0.95
C GLY A 5 -33.39 -16.73 -0.18
N GLY A 6 -32.07 -16.82 0.02
CA GLY A 6 -31.27 -17.47 1.06
C GLY A 6 -30.33 -18.48 0.37
N GLY A 7 -29.01 -18.34 0.48
CA GLY A 7 -28.06 -19.34 -0.04
C GLY A 7 -26.66 -18.79 -0.35
N GLY A 8 -25.79 -18.79 0.65
CA GLY A 8 -24.35 -18.62 0.46
C GLY A 8 -23.68 -19.93 0.05
N GLY A 9 -22.62 -19.82 -0.75
CA GLY A 9 -21.74 -20.93 -1.11
C GLY A 9 -20.29 -20.46 -1.11
N GLY A 10 -19.65 -20.52 0.07
CA GLY A 10 -18.21 -20.34 0.21
C GLY A 10 -17.51 -21.70 0.09
N GLY A 11 -16.59 -21.82 -0.86
CA GLY A 11 -15.72 -22.99 -1.00
C GLY A 11 -14.74 -23.06 0.16
N GLY A 12 -14.73 -24.19 0.85
CA GLY A 12 -13.83 -24.49 1.96
C GLY A 12 -12.39 -24.73 1.50
N SER A 13 -11.46 -24.09 2.19
CA SER A 13 -10.06 -24.52 2.24
C SER A 13 -9.92 -25.50 3.39
N LYS A 14 -9.30 -26.65 3.09
CA LYS A 14 -9.14 -27.83 3.96
C LYS A 14 -8.49 -27.52 5.31
N ASP A 15 -9.04 -28.15 6.33
CA ASP A 15 -8.61 -28.12 7.72
C ASP A 15 -7.63 -29.28 7.97
N ASP A 16 -6.39 -28.98 8.34
CA ASP A 16 -5.47 -29.96 8.90
C ASP A 16 -5.80 -30.18 10.38
N SER A 17 -6.37 -31.36 10.67
CA SER A 17 -6.76 -31.80 12.00
C SER A 17 -5.54 -32.35 12.75
N GLY A 18 -4.99 -31.58 13.68
CA GLY A 18 -4.01 -32.03 14.67
C GLY A 18 -4.53 -31.74 16.09
N GLY A 19 -4.90 -32.78 16.82
CA GLY A 19 -5.49 -32.69 18.15
C GLY A 19 -4.55 -32.12 19.22
N GLY A 20 -5.14 -31.39 20.16
CA GLY A 20 -4.50 -30.91 21.38
C GLY A 20 -5.52 -30.13 22.20
N GLY A 21 -6.12 -30.78 23.21
CA GLY A 21 -7.01 -30.13 24.16
C GLY A 21 -6.25 -29.07 24.96
N GLY A 22 -6.65 -27.82 24.79
CA GLY A 22 -6.23 -26.69 25.62
C GLY A 22 -7.35 -25.67 25.60
N ASP A 23 -7.73 -25.19 26.77
CA ASP A 23 -8.73 -24.13 26.94
C ASP A 23 -8.28 -22.86 26.23
N TYR A 24 -8.61 -22.73 24.94
CA TYR A 24 -8.47 -21.48 24.22
C TYR A 24 -9.55 -20.55 24.75
N ASN A 25 -9.17 -19.65 25.65
CA ASN A 25 -9.94 -18.46 25.91
C ASN A 25 -10.15 -17.76 24.55
N SER A 26 -11.36 -17.94 23.98
CA SER A 26 -11.69 -17.54 22.61
C SER A 26 -11.57 -16.04 22.37
N ASN A 27 -11.26 -15.25 23.39
CA ASN A 27 -11.16 -13.80 23.36
C ASN A 27 -9.73 -13.27 23.54
N SER A 28 -8.69 -14.13 23.58
CA SER A 28 -7.31 -13.67 23.71
C SER A 28 -6.89 -12.70 22.59
N HIS A 29 -7.39 -12.91 21.37
CA HIS A 29 -7.18 -12.02 20.22
C HIS A 29 -7.92 -10.67 20.32
N LEU A 30 -8.82 -10.50 21.29
CA LEU A 30 -9.53 -9.26 21.60
C LEU A 30 -8.99 -8.55 22.86
N ASN A 31 -8.00 -9.14 23.54
CA ASN A 31 -7.29 -8.49 24.64
C ASN A 31 -6.29 -7.46 24.11
N HIS A 32 -6.80 -6.39 23.50
CA HIS A 32 -5.99 -5.30 22.97
C HIS A 32 -6.34 -4.01 23.72
N PRO A 33 -5.35 -3.31 24.33
CA PRO A 33 -5.59 -2.14 25.16
C PRO A 33 -6.32 -1.01 24.43
N GLU A 34 -6.18 -0.93 23.10
CA GLU A 34 -6.91 0.05 22.28
C GLU A 34 -8.42 -0.14 22.29
N LEU A 35 -8.91 -1.38 22.40
CA LEU A 35 -10.35 -1.61 22.52
C LEU A 35 -10.88 -1.12 23.86
N TRP A 36 -10.11 -1.33 24.94
CA TRP A 36 -10.48 -0.88 26.28
C TRP A 36 -10.37 0.64 26.44
N ALA A 37 -9.45 1.26 25.72
CA ALA A 37 -9.34 2.72 25.59
C ALA A 37 -10.41 3.35 24.68
N GLY A 38 -11.37 2.55 24.17
CA GLY A 38 -12.48 3.03 23.35
C GLY A 38 -12.14 3.30 21.88
N ASN A 39 -10.96 2.88 21.40
CA ASN A 39 -10.57 3.02 19.99
C ASN A 39 -11.14 1.87 19.13
N TRP A 40 -12.46 1.88 18.96
CA TRP A 40 -13.19 0.89 18.15
C TRP A 40 -12.78 0.89 16.67
N SER A 41 -12.08 1.92 16.20
CA SER A 41 -11.63 2.03 14.81
C SER A 41 -10.60 0.96 14.42
N GLN A 42 -9.92 0.33 15.40
CA GLN A 42 -9.02 -0.80 15.15
C GLN A 42 -9.73 -2.14 15.01
N LEU A 43 -10.97 -2.27 15.50
CA LEU A 43 -11.70 -3.52 15.34
C LEU A 43 -12.17 -3.66 13.89
N CYS A 44 -11.85 -4.79 13.25
CA CYS A 44 -12.50 -5.17 12.01
C CYS A 44 -13.64 -6.15 12.32
N THR A 45 -14.87 -5.70 12.15
CA THR A 45 -16.06 -6.54 12.37
C THR A 45 -16.19 -7.65 11.31
N THR A 46 -15.79 -7.38 10.07
CA THR A 46 -15.82 -8.36 8.97
C THR A 46 -14.84 -9.51 9.21
N CYS A 47 -13.58 -9.19 9.53
CA CYS A 47 -12.53 -10.20 9.76
C CYS A 47 -12.48 -10.70 11.21
N ARG A 48 -13.27 -10.11 12.12
CA ARG A 48 -13.33 -10.44 13.56
C ARG A 48 -11.96 -10.44 14.24
N LEU A 49 -11.15 -9.42 13.94
CA LEU A 49 -9.82 -9.24 14.51
C LEU A 49 -9.54 -7.79 14.87
N VAL A 50 -8.61 -7.58 15.79
CA VAL A 50 -8.03 -6.25 16.03
C VAL A 50 -6.97 -6.00 14.97
N LYS A 51 -7.16 -4.96 14.16
CA LYS A 51 -6.23 -4.58 13.12
C LYS A 51 -4.94 -4.10 13.77
N PRO A 52 -3.77 -4.57 13.30
CA PRO A 52 -2.51 -3.96 13.69
C PRO A 52 -2.45 -2.52 13.19
N TRP A 53 -1.55 -1.72 13.76
CA TRP A 53 -1.40 -0.33 13.39
C TRP A 53 -1.16 -0.15 11.88
N GLY A 54 -1.82 0.85 11.28
CA GLY A 54 -1.76 1.11 9.85
C GLY A 54 -2.47 0.08 8.96
N ALA A 55 -3.11 -0.96 9.52
CA ALA A 55 -3.86 -1.92 8.72
C ALA A 55 -5.27 -1.44 8.37
N LYS A 56 -5.74 -1.80 7.18
CA LYS A 56 -7.11 -1.55 6.73
C LYS A 56 -7.76 -2.80 6.19
N HIS A 57 -9.07 -2.89 6.38
CA HIS A 57 -9.89 -3.90 5.70
C HIS A 57 -10.17 -3.42 4.28
N CYS A 58 -9.81 -4.24 3.29
CA CYS A 58 -10.20 -4.02 1.92
C CYS A 58 -11.42 -4.88 1.61
N SER A 59 -12.54 -4.24 1.24
CA SER A 59 -13.76 -4.94 0.86
C SER A 59 -13.62 -5.75 -0.43
N VAL A 60 -12.75 -5.31 -1.36
CA VAL A 60 -12.52 -5.99 -2.66
C VAL A 60 -11.83 -7.34 -2.46
N THR A 61 -10.82 -7.40 -1.60
CA THR A 61 -10.09 -8.65 -1.31
C THR A 61 -10.57 -9.36 -0.04
N ASN A 62 -11.58 -8.79 0.62
CA ASN A 62 -12.20 -9.25 1.87
C ASN A 62 -11.20 -9.65 2.97
N LYS A 63 -10.11 -8.89 3.10
CA LYS A 63 -9.04 -9.14 4.08
C LYS A 63 -8.49 -7.85 4.69
N CYS A 64 -8.01 -7.96 5.91
CA CYS A 64 -7.20 -6.90 6.52
C CYS A 64 -5.76 -6.97 6.02
N VAL A 65 -5.25 -5.83 5.56
CA VAL A 65 -3.92 -5.70 4.97
C VAL A 65 -3.09 -4.80 5.87
N HIS A 66 -1.98 -5.33 6.38
CA HIS A 66 -1.04 -4.59 7.23
C HIS A 66 -0.35 -3.48 6.42
N ARG A 67 -0.21 -2.29 7.02
CA ARG A 67 0.36 -1.09 6.38
C ARG A 67 -0.25 -0.89 4.98
N PHE A 68 -1.57 -0.76 4.96
CA PHE A 68 -2.32 -0.73 3.71
C PHE A 68 -1.96 0.50 2.89
N ASP A 69 -1.57 0.28 1.63
CA ASP A 69 -1.24 1.35 0.69
C ASP A 69 -2.41 1.66 -0.25
N HIS A 70 -2.84 0.67 -1.04
CA HIS A 70 -4.04 0.77 -1.88
C HIS A 70 -4.46 -0.61 -2.39
N TYR A 71 -5.63 -0.69 -3.03
CA TYR A 71 -5.98 -1.82 -3.90
C TYR A 71 -5.56 -1.46 -5.32
N CYS A 72 -4.71 -2.28 -5.95
CA CYS A 72 -4.28 -2.08 -7.32
C CYS A 72 -5.05 -3.03 -8.25
N PRO A 73 -5.92 -2.53 -9.14
CA PRO A 73 -6.65 -3.37 -10.10
C PRO A 73 -5.71 -4.11 -11.05
N TRP A 74 -4.60 -3.49 -11.45
CA TRP A 74 -3.61 -4.06 -12.37
C TRP A 74 -2.92 -5.30 -11.80
N MET A 75 -2.73 -5.34 -10.48
CA MET A 75 -2.17 -6.50 -9.78
C MET A 75 -3.24 -7.46 -9.25
N GLY A 76 -4.53 -7.10 -9.37
CA GLY A 76 -5.64 -7.85 -8.79
C GLY A 76 -5.52 -8.07 -7.28
N ASN A 77 -4.78 -7.21 -6.56
CA ASN A 77 -4.45 -7.44 -5.16
C ASN A 77 -4.24 -6.11 -4.40
N CYS A 78 -4.32 -6.17 -3.08
CA CYS A 78 -3.93 -5.05 -2.23
C CYS A 78 -2.42 -4.95 -2.10
N ILE A 79 -1.92 -3.72 -2.17
CA ILE A 79 -0.54 -3.37 -1.86
C ILE A 79 -0.48 -2.96 -0.38
N GLY A 80 0.50 -3.53 0.32
CA GLY A 80 0.79 -3.23 1.72
C GLY A 80 2.11 -3.86 2.14
N LYS A 81 2.35 -3.97 3.45
CA LYS A 81 3.68 -4.34 4.00
C LYS A 81 4.39 -5.50 3.30
N ARG A 82 3.66 -6.59 3.02
CA ARG A 82 4.26 -7.85 2.52
C ARG A 82 4.63 -7.83 1.04
N ASN A 83 4.04 -6.95 0.23
CA ASN A 83 4.24 -6.92 -1.23
C ASN A 83 4.53 -5.52 -1.78
N HIS A 84 4.67 -4.50 -0.91
CA HIS A 84 4.98 -3.14 -1.35
C HIS A 84 6.31 -3.09 -2.11
N ARG A 85 7.32 -3.83 -1.64
CA ARG A 85 8.63 -3.91 -2.31
C ARG A 85 8.52 -4.52 -3.71
N ASP A 86 7.78 -5.61 -3.83
CA ASP A 86 7.54 -6.27 -5.12
C ASP A 86 6.80 -5.34 -6.09
N PHE A 87 5.85 -4.56 -5.57
CA PHE A 87 5.12 -3.57 -6.36
C PHE A 87 6.04 -2.45 -6.87
N ILE A 88 6.93 -1.91 -6.03
CA ILE A 88 7.92 -0.90 -6.46
C ILE A 88 8.90 -1.50 -7.48
N ALA A 89 9.38 -2.73 -7.25
CA ALA A 89 10.25 -3.42 -8.19
C ALA A 89 9.55 -3.66 -9.54
N PHE A 90 8.28 -4.06 -9.53
CA PHE A 90 7.44 -4.20 -10.71
C PHE A 90 7.33 -2.88 -11.50
N LEU A 91 7.01 -1.76 -10.84
CA LEU A 91 6.92 -0.45 -11.49
C LEU A 91 8.25 0.00 -12.11
N MET A 92 9.37 -0.26 -11.43
CA MET A 92 10.70 0.06 -11.94
C MET A 92 11.07 -0.78 -13.17
N LEU A 93 10.81 -2.09 -13.10
CA LEU A 93 11.07 -3.01 -14.21
C LEU A 93 10.17 -2.72 -15.41
N GLU A 94 8.90 -2.41 -15.19
CA GLU A 94 7.96 -2.01 -16.24
C GLU A 94 8.41 -0.72 -16.93
N ALA A 95 8.74 0.31 -16.16
CA ALA A 95 9.25 1.58 -16.70
C ALA A 95 10.54 1.38 -17.51
N LEU A 96 11.45 0.52 -17.03
CA LEU A 96 12.69 0.19 -17.73
C LEU A 96 12.41 -0.57 -19.04
N ALA A 97 11.53 -1.58 -19.01
CA ALA A 97 11.18 -2.39 -20.17
C ALA A 97 10.53 -1.54 -21.28
N MET A 98 9.58 -0.68 -20.92
CA MET A 98 8.94 0.25 -21.85
C MET A 98 9.96 1.26 -22.41
N THR A 99 10.81 1.84 -21.57
CA THR A 99 11.85 2.78 -22.03
C THR A 99 12.83 2.10 -22.99
N ALA A 100 13.23 0.86 -22.73
CA ALA A 100 14.09 0.09 -23.62
C ALA A 100 13.39 -0.23 -24.95
N ALA A 101 12.11 -0.63 -24.92
CA ALA A 101 11.33 -0.89 -26.12
C ALA A 101 11.15 0.37 -26.97
N PHE A 102 10.85 1.52 -26.35
CA PHE A 102 10.80 2.83 -26.99
C PHE A 102 12.13 3.18 -27.67
N ALA A 103 13.25 3.05 -26.94
CA ALA A 103 14.58 3.35 -27.46
C ALA A 103 14.97 2.44 -28.64
N VAL A 104 14.64 1.15 -28.58
CA VAL A 104 14.86 0.22 -29.69
C VAL A 104 14.01 0.59 -30.90
N ALA A 105 12.71 0.85 -30.72
CA ALA A 105 11.81 1.24 -31.81
C ALA A 105 12.24 2.57 -32.46
N LEU A 106 12.65 3.54 -31.66
CA LEU A 106 13.19 4.81 -32.13
C LEU A 106 14.52 4.58 -32.88
N GLY A 107 15.41 3.76 -32.34
CA GLY A 107 16.65 3.37 -32.99
C GLY A 107 16.44 2.73 -34.36
N ARG A 108 15.37 1.95 -34.56
CA ARG A 108 15.02 1.37 -35.87
C ARG A 108 14.66 2.41 -36.91
N LEU A 109 14.12 3.57 -36.52
CA LEU A 109 13.84 4.68 -37.46
C LEU A 109 15.11 5.45 -37.85
N TYR A 110 16.10 5.49 -36.95
CA TYR A 110 17.37 6.19 -37.18
C TYR A 110 18.47 5.32 -37.80
N GLN A 111 18.34 3.99 -37.73
CA GLN A 111 19.28 3.08 -38.40
C GLN A 111 19.20 3.28 -39.92
N GLY A 112 20.33 3.69 -40.51
CA GLY A 112 20.44 3.86 -41.96
C GLY A 112 20.25 2.52 -42.70
N GLY A 113 19.71 2.59 -43.92
CA GLY A 113 19.44 1.44 -44.76
C GLY A 113 18.41 1.76 -45.84
N PRO A 114 18.07 0.79 -46.71
CA PRO A 114 16.93 0.94 -47.60
C PRO A 114 15.66 1.16 -46.76
N PRO A 115 14.77 2.08 -47.17
CA PRO A 115 13.57 2.38 -46.40
C PRO A 115 12.72 1.12 -46.25
N PRO A 116 12.29 0.77 -45.02
CA PRO A 116 11.42 -0.37 -44.83
C PRO A 116 10.05 -0.11 -45.49
N PRO A 117 9.27 -1.17 -45.77
CA PRO A 117 7.93 -1.02 -46.33
C PRO A 117 7.08 -0.04 -45.51
N ALA A 118 6.22 0.74 -46.17
CA ALA A 118 5.39 1.75 -45.51
C ALA A 118 4.60 1.19 -44.32
N MET A 119 4.08 -0.04 -44.43
CA MET A 119 3.38 -0.75 -43.36
C MET A 119 4.24 -0.93 -42.10
N THR A 120 5.53 -1.23 -42.26
CA THR A 120 6.48 -1.36 -41.14
C THR A 120 6.71 -0.03 -40.45
N ILE A 121 6.87 1.05 -41.22
CA ILE A 121 7.02 2.41 -40.68
C ILE A 121 5.76 2.79 -39.89
N SER A 122 4.58 2.58 -40.47
CA SER A 122 3.31 2.83 -39.78
C SER A 122 3.17 2.03 -38.50
N GLY A 123 3.61 0.76 -38.50
CA GLY A 123 3.63 -0.09 -37.30
C GLY A 123 4.56 0.43 -36.21
N ILE A 124 5.78 0.86 -36.56
CA ILE A 124 6.74 1.43 -35.60
C ILE A 124 6.22 2.75 -35.03
N VAL A 125 5.68 3.64 -35.88
CA VAL A 125 5.10 4.91 -35.43
C VAL A 125 3.90 4.67 -34.52
N GLY A 126 3.01 3.73 -34.89
CA GLY A 126 1.88 3.34 -34.06
C GLY A 126 2.30 2.80 -32.69
N PHE A 127 3.32 1.93 -32.67
CA PHE A 127 3.91 1.43 -31.43
C PHE A 127 4.49 2.56 -30.58
N LEU A 128 5.28 3.47 -31.15
CA LEU A 128 5.89 4.59 -30.42
C LEU A 128 4.84 5.53 -29.81
N VAL A 129 3.76 5.81 -30.54
CA VAL A 129 2.65 6.64 -30.03
C VAL A 129 1.95 5.95 -28.87
N PHE A 130 1.61 4.66 -29.01
CA PHE A 130 0.95 3.89 -27.97
C PHE A 130 1.84 3.73 -26.73
N ASP A 131 3.07 3.23 -26.92
CA ASP A 131 4.04 3.02 -25.85
C ASP A 131 4.35 4.34 -25.13
N GLY A 132 4.61 5.42 -25.86
CA GLY A 132 4.84 6.75 -25.28
C GLY A 132 3.64 7.27 -24.46
N SER A 133 2.41 7.02 -24.92
CA SER A 133 1.20 7.43 -24.22
C SER A 133 0.98 6.70 -22.88
N VAL A 134 1.44 5.46 -22.78
CA VAL A 134 1.36 4.64 -21.56
C VAL A 134 2.60 4.83 -20.68
N LEU A 135 3.78 5.00 -21.28
CA LEU A 135 5.04 5.21 -20.56
C LEU A 135 5.00 6.50 -19.73
N PHE A 136 4.42 7.58 -20.26
CA PHE A 136 4.32 8.85 -19.54
C PHE A 136 3.62 8.71 -18.17
N PRO A 137 2.37 8.23 -18.05
CA PRO A 137 1.72 8.04 -16.76
C PRO A 137 2.39 6.96 -15.90
N VAL A 138 2.99 5.91 -16.49
CA VAL A 138 3.76 4.91 -15.73
C VAL A 138 4.97 5.55 -15.06
N LEU A 139 5.74 6.38 -15.76
CA LEU A 139 6.86 7.11 -15.17
C LEU A 139 6.42 8.07 -14.06
N LEU A 140 5.31 8.79 -14.25
CA LEU A 140 4.75 9.66 -13.20
C LEU A 140 4.34 8.86 -11.97
N LEU A 141 3.68 7.72 -12.15
CA LEU A 141 3.29 6.83 -11.07
C LEU A 141 4.52 6.28 -10.34
N THR A 142 5.52 5.81 -11.07
CA THR A 142 6.79 5.31 -10.51
C THR A 142 7.49 6.38 -9.68
N CYS A 143 7.61 7.61 -10.20
CA CYS A 143 8.18 8.73 -9.46
C CYS A 143 7.37 9.08 -8.20
N ALA A 144 6.05 9.08 -8.29
CA ALA A 144 5.18 9.35 -7.14
C ALA A 144 5.32 8.28 -6.05
N GLN A 145 5.31 7.00 -6.41
CA GLN A 145 5.47 5.88 -5.48
C GLN A 145 6.86 5.85 -4.84
N ILE A 146 7.92 6.15 -5.61
CA ILE A 146 9.27 6.32 -5.05
C ILE A 146 9.30 7.49 -4.08
N SER A 147 8.68 8.63 -4.43
CA SER A 147 8.61 9.82 -3.56
C SER A 147 7.91 9.51 -2.23
N GLN A 148 6.88 8.67 -2.26
CA GLN A 148 6.16 8.21 -1.07
C GLN A 148 7.04 7.29 -0.21
N VAL A 149 7.77 6.36 -0.82
CA VAL A 149 8.72 5.48 -0.13
C VAL A 149 9.86 6.26 0.53
N ILE A 150 10.50 7.20 -0.17
CA ILE A 150 11.59 8.01 0.40
C ILE A 150 11.13 8.93 1.52
N ARG A 151 9.82 9.20 1.61
CA ARG A 151 9.20 9.99 2.68
C ARG A 151 8.53 9.11 3.73
N ASN A 152 8.61 7.78 3.62
CA ASN A 152 7.99 6.86 4.56
C ASN A 152 6.48 7.09 4.77
N ILE A 153 5.73 7.35 3.69
CA ILE A 153 4.29 7.59 3.71
C ILE A 153 3.58 6.69 2.70
N THR A 154 2.45 6.09 3.08
CA THR A 154 1.64 5.29 2.15
C THR A 154 0.72 6.17 1.30
N THR A 155 0.34 5.71 0.11
CA THR A 155 -0.69 6.33 -0.75
C THR A 155 -1.98 6.56 0.03
N ASN A 156 -2.40 5.57 0.82
CA ASN A 156 -3.59 5.66 1.64
C ASN A 156 -3.49 6.74 2.74
N GLU A 157 -2.34 6.88 3.39
CA GLU A 157 -2.11 7.95 4.37
C GLU A 157 -2.18 9.32 3.72
N LEU A 158 -1.54 9.47 2.56
CA LEU A 158 -1.54 10.71 1.79
C LEU A 158 -2.95 11.06 1.27
N ALA A 159 -3.70 10.10 0.76
CA ALA A 159 -5.06 10.31 0.25
C ALA A 159 -6.05 10.65 1.37
N ASN A 160 -5.80 10.18 2.60
CA ASN A 160 -6.69 10.37 3.75
C ASN A 160 -6.05 11.24 4.85
N LEU A 161 -5.16 12.18 4.50
CA LEU A 161 -4.47 13.05 5.47
C LEU A 161 -5.41 13.76 6.46
N HIS A 162 -6.64 14.09 6.02
CA HIS A 162 -7.64 14.71 6.89
C HIS A 162 -8.08 13.83 8.06
N ARG A 163 -7.95 12.50 7.94
CA ARG A 163 -8.33 11.52 8.96
C ARG A 163 -7.19 11.20 9.94
N TYR A 164 -5.94 11.48 9.57
CA TYR A 164 -4.76 11.14 10.34
C TYR A 164 -4.23 12.36 11.08
N HIS A 165 -4.71 12.57 12.31
CA HIS A 165 -4.31 13.72 13.12
C HIS A 165 -2.80 13.77 13.41
N TYR A 166 -2.13 12.61 13.51
CA TYR A 166 -0.68 12.53 13.70
C TYR A 166 0.13 12.98 12.47
N MET A 167 -0.51 13.20 11.32
CA MET A 167 0.13 13.77 10.13
C MET A 167 0.02 15.31 10.08
N ARG A 168 -0.34 15.95 11.20
CA ARG A 168 -0.52 17.40 11.31
C ARG A 168 0.21 17.94 12.54
N ASN A 169 0.85 19.09 12.38
CA ASN A 169 1.42 19.85 13.50
C ASN A 169 0.34 20.60 14.28
N ALA A 170 0.73 21.19 15.42
CA ALA A 170 -0.12 22.08 16.21
C ALA A 170 -0.75 23.22 15.38
N ASP A 171 -0.03 23.73 14.37
CA ASP A 171 -0.50 24.77 13.45
C ASP A 171 -1.48 24.24 12.37
N GLY A 172 -1.81 22.95 12.38
CA GLY A 172 -2.66 22.30 11.38
C GLY A 172 -1.97 22.02 10.03
N ARG A 173 -0.70 22.41 9.87
CA ARG A 173 0.11 22.13 8.67
C ARG A 173 0.52 20.65 8.60
N PHE A 174 0.71 20.15 7.38
CA PHE A 174 1.20 18.79 7.14
C PHE A 174 2.57 18.58 7.78
N HIS A 175 2.70 17.48 8.50
CA HIS A 175 3.95 17.00 9.09
C HIS A 175 3.97 15.49 9.05
N ASN A 176 5.10 14.92 8.63
CA ASN A 176 5.27 13.48 8.67
C ASN A 176 6.21 13.09 9.82
N PRO A 177 5.70 12.50 10.92
CA PRO A 177 6.54 12.09 12.03
C PRO A 177 7.41 10.86 11.70
N PHE A 178 7.14 10.16 10.61
CA PHE A 178 7.87 8.95 10.22
C PHE A 178 8.99 9.20 9.22
N ASP A 179 9.15 10.44 8.74
CA ASP A 179 10.20 10.81 7.81
C ASP A 179 11.52 11.04 8.55
N LYS A 180 12.47 10.12 8.40
CA LYS A 180 13.81 10.20 9.01
C LYS A 180 14.89 10.64 8.02
N GLY A 181 14.49 11.10 6.85
CA GLY A 181 15.37 11.43 5.73
C GLY A 181 15.48 10.30 4.71
N MET A 182 15.81 10.70 3.47
CA MET A 182 15.71 9.82 2.29
C MET A 182 16.48 8.51 2.42
N ALA A 183 17.72 8.56 2.93
CA ALA A 183 18.58 7.38 3.03
C ALA A 183 18.07 6.39 4.10
N GLU A 184 17.68 6.89 5.28
CA GLU A 184 17.18 6.05 6.37
C GLU A 184 15.81 5.43 6.03
N ASN A 185 14.93 6.20 5.39
CA ASN A 185 13.64 5.69 4.94
C ASN A 185 13.80 4.61 3.86
N MET A 186 14.70 4.83 2.89
CA MET A 186 14.98 3.85 1.85
C MET A 186 15.61 2.57 2.45
N PHE A 187 16.54 2.70 3.39
CA PHE A 187 17.13 1.56 4.10
C PHE A 187 16.06 0.78 4.87
N THR A 188 15.18 1.48 5.60
CA THR A 188 14.06 0.87 6.35
C THR A 188 13.06 0.16 5.43
N PHE A 189 12.86 0.68 4.22
CA PHE A 189 12.00 0.02 3.23
C PHE A 189 12.67 -1.20 2.58
N ALA A 190 13.98 -1.12 2.34
CA ALA A 190 14.75 -2.20 1.71
C ALA A 190 15.05 -3.36 2.66
N CYS A 191 15.39 -3.05 3.91
CA CYS A 191 15.57 -4.02 4.99
C CYS A 191 14.21 -4.29 5.62
N VAL A 192 13.71 -5.52 5.56
CA VAL A 192 12.41 -5.85 6.16
C VAL A 192 12.47 -5.60 7.66
N VAL A 193 11.87 -4.51 8.12
CA VAL A 193 11.70 -4.24 9.55
C VAL A 193 10.37 -4.84 10.00
N GLU A 194 10.43 -5.99 10.65
CA GLU A 194 9.22 -6.74 11.05
C GLU A 194 8.34 -5.96 12.05
N ASN A 195 8.92 -5.08 12.87
CA ASN A 195 8.17 -4.36 13.92
C ASN A 195 7.88 -2.88 13.57
N GLU A 196 8.02 -2.48 12.30
CA GLU A 196 7.87 -1.07 11.90
C GLU A 196 6.51 -0.47 12.29
N GLY A 197 5.42 -1.23 12.16
CA GLY A 197 4.08 -0.77 12.52
C GLY A 197 3.93 -0.51 14.02
N GLU A 198 4.61 -1.30 14.87
CA GLU A 198 4.62 -1.11 16.32
C GLU A 198 5.45 0.11 16.71
N ILE A 199 6.63 0.28 16.08
CA ILE A 199 7.49 1.45 16.29
C ILE A 199 6.73 2.74 15.92
N GLN A 200 6.04 2.76 14.78
CA GLN A 200 5.22 3.89 14.36
C GLN A 200 4.07 4.17 15.33
N ARG A 201 3.43 3.10 15.85
CA ARG A 201 2.37 3.21 16.85
C ARG A 201 2.89 3.83 18.15
N GLU A 202 3.96 3.30 18.70
CA GLU A 202 4.57 3.82 19.93
C GLU A 202 4.98 5.28 19.78
N HIS A 203 5.56 5.65 18.64
CA HIS A 203 5.93 7.03 18.36
C HIS A 203 4.71 7.98 18.40
N VAL A 204 3.60 7.58 17.78
CA VAL A 204 2.36 8.39 17.79
C VAL A 204 1.74 8.48 19.18
N LEU A 205 1.74 7.37 19.94
CA LEU A 205 1.22 7.37 21.31
C LEU A 205 2.05 8.26 22.23
N ASN A 206 3.37 8.16 22.17
CA ASN A 206 4.29 9.00 22.96
C ASN A 206 4.11 10.48 22.62
N GLN A 207 3.92 10.82 21.34
CA GLN A 207 3.62 12.21 20.93
C GLN A 207 2.29 12.71 21.51
N ARG A 208 1.26 11.87 21.54
CA ARG A 208 -0.04 12.22 22.13
C ARG A 208 0.07 12.44 23.63
N GLU A 209 0.71 11.52 24.36
CA GLU A 209 0.91 11.64 25.80
C GLU A 209 1.68 12.91 26.16
N MET A 210 2.75 13.22 25.42
CA MET A 210 3.49 14.47 25.60
C MET A 210 2.63 15.71 25.31
N GLY A 211 1.77 15.66 24.30
CA GLY A 211 0.82 16.73 24.01
C GLY A 211 -0.17 16.96 25.15
N ASP A 212 -0.72 15.89 25.72
CA ASP A 212 -1.65 15.96 26.84
C ASP A 212 -0.97 16.48 28.12
N ILE A 213 0.29 16.10 28.39
CA ILE A 213 1.08 16.61 29.52
C ILE A 213 1.38 18.11 29.38
N LEU A 214 1.79 18.55 28.19
CA LEU A 214 2.14 19.96 27.95
C LEU A 214 0.90 20.85 27.83
N GLY A 215 -0.24 20.30 27.36
CA GLY A 215 -1.50 21.02 27.21
C GLY A 215 -2.41 20.99 28.45
N GLY A 216 -2.19 20.07 29.39
CA GLY A 216 -3.00 19.88 30.61
C GLY A 216 -2.64 20.77 31.80
N GLY A 217 -1.80 21.80 31.60
CA GLY A 217 -1.46 22.81 32.62
C GLY A 217 -2.29 24.09 32.49
N GLY A 218 -3.61 23.98 32.54
CA GLY A 218 -4.55 25.11 32.49
C GLY A 218 -5.72 24.94 33.45
#